data_AF-A0A0W0Z3U4-F1
#
_entry.id   AF-A0A0W0Z3U4-F1
#
_cell.length_a   1.000
_cell.length_b   1.000
_cell.length_c   1.000
_cell.angle_alpha   90.00
_cell.angle_beta   90.00
_cell.angle_gamma   90.00
#
_symmetry.space_group_name_H-M   'P 1'
#
loop_
_entity.id
_entity.type
_entity.pdbx_description
1 polymer ?
#
loop_
_entity_poly.entity_id
_entity_poly.type
_entity_poly.pdbx_seq_one_letter_code
_entity_poly.pdbx_strand_id
1 'polypeptide(L)'
;MPKSDRTTPTYNALFQEHSSPLVVLNRYNQTRPRVDTGQSCHVFAVVSSPSWETRATVNTQYANIGTDKLMERMEQQDRFELAERRKKQLDPQYIEKPFPNPTPEEIRQERMFNMGEILKLKTYETVLPVDKMFLCGGFRHDDIVPEHMWIEDHTNNRSYDTFINRGGIAVVDEVGMEGQSFQPGCEGSPFRGNEIGRVKVDGYTYGQLIAIASGSENKEKPFPDSIANTPQVLMAIETVKLVNEALKKVPGPGLSEAEEKILKKVEEEQLKKGTDNEIQQVIRNLTGADKINYESALAKLAEEARQQREVALAIVGTGFHPFVKLNQELNDAIKLEQIRTSTNFPEIIQLTINSLEELKKLENKKGTLPNNEFKEKFQQKIDEARIQIESAFAIREKQAFEFLTKKCNAIKPEQIAKSKTMTEVKECKKDLLEELRKLENQKNTLVKEEDKIVLQQKINEKRLKIEEIFTEKEKIGKTIEKVKTAAEKYLQWSSVNASGWRLTNLSYGSYGRDQADKLIKMIEQDKPMVEILKATHEIVNTSGINANSFTRYLHDELHADKEKLVGKDTLNEKFTNYKEKIQEEINEVEKTEEEYNQMRIN
;
A
#
# COMPACT_ATOMS: atom_id res chain seq x y z
N MET A 1 27.00 -21.13 34.41
CA MET A 1 25.62 -21.71 34.41
C MET A 1 25.61 -22.92 33.51
N PRO A 2 24.92 -24.01 33.88
CA PRO A 2 24.84 -25.17 33.01
C PRO A 2 23.87 -24.87 31.85
N LYS A 3 24.45 -24.49 30.71
CA LYS A 3 23.72 -24.10 29.51
C LYS A 3 23.71 -25.27 28.53
N SER A 4 22.57 -25.51 27.88
CA SER A 4 22.59 -26.28 26.63
C SER A 4 23.35 -25.46 25.58
N ASP A 5 24.14 -26.11 24.72
CA ASP A 5 24.89 -25.48 23.62
C ASP A 5 24.01 -24.65 22.66
N ARG A 6 22.70 -24.91 22.68
CA ARG A 6 21.71 -24.23 21.85
C ARG A 6 21.15 -22.94 22.48
N THR A 7 21.51 -22.66 23.73
CA THR A 7 20.92 -21.56 24.51
C THR A 7 21.63 -20.24 24.27
N THR A 8 20.88 -19.20 23.89
CA THR A 8 21.41 -17.84 23.84
C THR A 8 21.36 -17.18 25.22
N PRO A 9 22.24 -16.20 25.51
CA PRO A 9 22.20 -15.46 26.77
C PRO A 9 20.85 -14.80 27.04
N THR A 10 20.24 -14.21 26.00
CA THR A 10 18.91 -13.57 26.13
C THR A 10 17.81 -14.58 26.39
N TYR A 11 17.79 -15.73 25.70
CA TYR A 11 16.77 -16.75 25.95
C TYR A 11 16.89 -17.34 27.35
N ASN A 12 18.13 -17.58 27.83
CA ASN A 12 18.38 -18.03 29.20
C ASN A 12 17.86 -17.02 30.23
N ALA A 13 18.25 -15.75 30.10
CA ALA A 13 17.83 -14.69 31.02
C ALA A 13 16.31 -14.49 31.02
N LEU A 14 15.65 -14.55 29.87
CA LEU A 14 14.22 -14.29 29.78
C LEU A 14 13.35 -15.51 30.04
N PHE A 15 13.71 -16.70 29.55
CA PHE A 15 12.81 -17.85 29.44
C PHE A 15 13.29 -19.13 30.14
N GLN A 16 14.42 -19.10 30.86
CA GLN A 16 14.91 -20.26 31.60
C GLN A 16 15.11 -19.98 33.08
N GLU A 17 14.64 -20.91 33.92
CA GLU A 17 14.81 -20.88 35.36
C GLU A 17 16.23 -21.28 35.74
N HIS A 18 16.84 -20.48 36.61
CA HIS A 18 18.17 -20.76 37.12
C HIS A 18 18.12 -22.03 37.96
N SER A 19 18.89 -23.04 37.55
CA SER A 19 19.11 -24.24 38.35
C SER A 19 20.55 -24.25 38.85
N SER A 20 20.74 -24.60 40.13
CA SER A 20 22.07 -24.83 40.67
C SER A 20 22.78 -25.94 39.88
N PRO A 21 24.09 -25.82 39.60
CA PRO A 21 24.87 -26.86 38.94
C PRO A 21 24.71 -28.22 39.63
N LEU A 22 24.20 -29.20 38.90
CA LEU A 22 23.89 -30.55 39.38
C LEU A 22 24.03 -31.53 38.20
N VAL A 23 24.46 -32.76 38.45
CA VAL A 23 24.38 -33.86 37.47
C VAL A 23 23.06 -34.60 37.61
N VAL A 24 22.48 -35.06 36.50
CA VAL A 24 21.26 -35.88 36.48
C VAL A 24 21.45 -37.08 35.56
N LEU A 25 20.63 -38.11 35.76
CA LEU A 25 20.55 -39.25 34.84
C LEU A 25 19.67 -38.91 33.63
N ASN A 26 20.09 -39.30 32.43
CA ASN A 26 19.26 -39.25 31.23
C ASN A 26 18.35 -40.49 31.13
N ARG A 27 17.50 -40.56 30.09
CA ARG A 27 16.60 -41.72 29.86
C ARG A 27 17.32 -43.07 29.66
N TYR A 28 18.63 -43.06 29.47
CA TYR A 28 19.50 -44.22 29.30
C TYR A 28 20.34 -44.49 30.55
N ASN A 29 20.01 -43.88 31.70
CA ASN A 29 20.74 -43.97 32.96
C ASN A 29 22.22 -43.52 32.85
N GLN A 30 22.52 -42.59 31.96
CA GLN A 30 23.85 -41.97 31.86
C GLN A 30 23.85 -40.62 32.57
N THR A 31 24.90 -40.34 33.33
CA THR A 31 25.12 -39.05 33.99
C THR A 31 25.40 -37.95 32.97
N ARG A 32 24.77 -36.80 33.18
CA ARG A 32 25.02 -35.58 32.41
C ARG A 32 24.79 -34.34 33.28
N PRO A 33 25.44 -33.20 32.99
CA PRO A 33 25.08 -31.93 33.62
C PRO A 33 23.60 -31.58 33.39
N ARG A 34 22.91 -31.16 34.44
CA ARG A 34 21.55 -30.63 34.38
C ARG A 34 21.58 -29.25 33.75
N VAL A 35 20.80 -29.02 32.71
CA VAL A 35 20.63 -27.70 32.10
C VAL A 35 19.52 -26.90 32.80
N ASP A 36 19.60 -25.57 32.72
CA ASP A 36 18.53 -24.68 33.17
C ASP A 36 17.18 -25.07 32.51
N THR A 37 16.11 -25.05 33.31
CA THR A 37 14.78 -25.47 32.86
C THR A 37 14.13 -24.35 32.06
N GLY A 38 13.87 -24.59 30.78
CA GLY A 38 13.18 -23.65 29.91
C GLY A 38 11.67 -23.59 30.15
N GLN A 39 11.03 -22.61 29.50
CA GLN A 39 9.57 -22.52 29.49
C GLN A 39 8.93 -23.81 28.94
N SER A 40 7.80 -24.18 29.52
CA SER A 40 6.99 -25.29 29.04
C SER A 40 6.33 -24.98 27.70
N CYS A 41 6.02 -26.02 26.93
CA CYS A 41 5.49 -25.93 25.59
C CYS A 41 4.13 -25.20 25.54
N HIS A 42 3.24 -25.48 26.49
CA HIS A 42 1.96 -24.77 26.63
C HIS A 42 2.12 -23.32 27.08
N VAL A 43 3.10 -23.00 27.94
CA VAL A 43 3.40 -21.61 28.29
C VAL A 43 3.85 -20.84 27.05
N PHE A 44 4.76 -21.39 26.25
CA PHE A 44 5.19 -20.78 25.00
C PHE A 44 4.01 -20.59 24.02
N ALA A 45 3.27 -21.66 23.77
CA ALA A 45 2.20 -21.68 22.77
C ALA A 45 1.05 -20.72 23.09
N VAL A 46 0.76 -20.48 24.38
CA VAL A 46 -0.39 -19.67 24.80
C VAL A 46 -0.01 -18.25 25.23
N VAL A 47 1.11 -18.06 25.91
CA VAL A 47 1.42 -16.80 26.61
C VAL A 47 2.83 -16.26 26.30
N SER A 48 3.85 -17.13 26.30
CA SER A 48 5.27 -16.77 26.20
C SER A 48 5.69 -15.64 27.13
N SER A 49 5.21 -15.67 28.38
CA SER A 49 5.51 -14.61 29.36
C SER A 49 6.98 -14.64 29.77
N PRO A 50 7.69 -13.50 29.82
CA PRO A 50 8.98 -13.40 30.49
C PRO A 50 8.84 -13.36 32.03
N SER A 51 7.66 -13.16 32.62
CA SER A 51 7.43 -13.20 34.09
C SER A 51 7.18 -14.63 34.58
N TRP A 52 7.85 -14.98 35.68
CA TRP A 52 7.80 -16.31 36.32
C TRP A 52 6.45 -16.57 36.98
N GLU A 53 5.89 -15.57 37.65
CA GLU A 53 4.62 -15.64 38.35
C GLU A 53 3.49 -15.99 37.37
N THR A 54 3.52 -15.36 36.18
CA THR A 54 2.59 -15.68 35.10
C THR A 54 2.79 -17.12 34.62
N ARG A 55 4.04 -17.59 34.41
CA ARG A 55 4.27 -18.99 33.98
C ARG A 55 3.80 -20.00 35.01
N ALA A 56 4.08 -19.77 36.29
CA ALA A 56 3.67 -20.64 37.37
C ALA A 56 2.14 -20.72 37.47
N THR A 57 1.46 -19.58 37.30
CA THR A 57 0.00 -19.51 37.24
C THR A 57 -0.56 -20.31 36.06
N VAL A 58 -0.02 -20.11 34.85
CA VAL A 58 -0.43 -20.84 33.65
C VAL A 58 -0.16 -22.33 33.79
N ASN A 59 0.99 -22.74 34.31
CA ASN A 59 1.31 -24.15 34.58
C ASN A 59 0.32 -24.78 35.55
N THR A 60 -0.03 -24.09 36.62
CA THR A 60 -1.00 -24.58 37.62
C THR A 60 -2.40 -24.69 37.03
N GLN A 61 -2.85 -23.69 36.27
CA GLN A 61 -4.15 -23.71 35.61
C GLN A 61 -4.22 -24.83 34.56
N TYR A 62 -3.18 -24.97 33.74
CA TYR A 62 -3.08 -26.03 32.74
C TYR A 62 -3.18 -27.42 33.37
N ALA A 63 -2.49 -27.67 34.48
CA ALA A 63 -2.52 -28.96 35.18
C ALA A 63 -3.90 -29.34 35.73
N ASN A 64 -4.82 -28.39 35.87
CA ASN A 64 -6.19 -28.62 36.33
C ASN A 64 -7.21 -28.81 35.20
N ILE A 65 -6.83 -28.53 33.95
CA ILE A 65 -7.73 -28.72 32.80
C ILE A 65 -8.02 -30.21 32.63
N GLY A 66 -9.29 -30.57 32.45
CA GLY A 66 -9.72 -31.95 32.26
C GLY A 66 -9.82 -32.78 33.54
N THR A 67 -9.33 -32.29 34.69
CA THR A 67 -9.33 -33.04 35.96
C THR A 67 -10.74 -33.39 36.45
N ASP A 68 -11.69 -32.44 36.43
CA ASP A 68 -13.07 -32.69 36.88
C ASP A 68 -13.75 -33.78 36.04
N LYS A 69 -13.51 -33.78 34.72
CA LYS A 69 -14.07 -34.77 33.80
C LYS A 69 -13.44 -36.14 33.98
N LEU A 70 -12.13 -36.18 34.24
CA LEU A 70 -11.43 -37.42 34.57
C LEU A 70 -11.98 -38.03 35.87
N MET A 71 -12.19 -37.20 36.90
CA MET A 71 -12.81 -37.64 38.16
C MET A 71 -14.24 -38.17 37.94
N GLU A 72 -15.07 -37.47 37.16
CA GLU A 72 -16.42 -37.91 36.83
C GLU A 72 -16.41 -39.30 36.14
N ARG A 73 -15.48 -39.53 35.21
CA ARG A 73 -15.33 -40.84 34.53
C ARG A 73 -14.88 -41.94 35.48
N MET A 74 -13.93 -41.66 36.37
CA MET A 74 -13.51 -42.63 37.39
C MET A 74 -14.67 -43.03 38.30
N GLU A 75 -15.49 -42.09 38.75
CA GLU A 75 -16.68 -42.37 39.57
C GLU A 75 -17.75 -43.17 38.80
N GLN A 76 -17.91 -42.92 37.51
CA GLN A 76 -18.81 -43.69 36.65
C GLN A 76 -18.30 -45.13 36.45
N GLN A 77 -17.00 -45.29 36.22
CA GLN A 77 -16.34 -46.58 36.07
C GLN A 77 -16.49 -47.42 37.35
N ASP A 78 -16.17 -46.85 38.52
CA ASP A 78 -16.30 -47.54 39.81
C ASP A 78 -17.74 -48.01 40.06
N ARG A 79 -18.72 -47.16 39.78
CA ARG A 79 -20.15 -47.51 39.93
C ARG A 79 -20.56 -48.63 38.98
N PHE A 80 -20.08 -48.61 37.74
CA PHE A 80 -20.37 -49.63 36.74
C PHE A 80 -19.73 -50.97 37.10
N GLU A 81 -18.43 -50.98 37.42
CA GLU A 81 -17.72 -52.21 37.81
C GLU A 81 -18.33 -52.84 39.06
N LEU A 82 -18.76 -52.03 40.04
CA LEU A 82 -19.45 -52.53 41.22
C LEU A 82 -20.80 -53.17 40.86
N ALA A 83 -21.56 -52.58 39.92
CA ALA A 83 -22.82 -53.14 39.45
C ALA A 83 -22.61 -54.46 38.68
N GLU A 84 -21.57 -54.57 37.86
CA GLU A 84 -21.22 -55.79 37.14
C GLU A 84 -20.79 -56.92 38.11
N ARG A 85 -19.96 -56.61 39.10
CA ARG A 85 -19.58 -57.56 40.17
C ARG A 85 -20.79 -58.10 40.92
N ARG A 86 -21.78 -57.25 41.21
CA ARG A 86 -23.04 -57.67 41.85
C ARG A 86 -23.84 -58.64 40.98
N LYS A 87 -23.89 -58.43 39.66
CA LYS A 87 -24.57 -59.36 38.73
C LYS A 87 -23.91 -60.74 38.75
N LYS A 88 -22.56 -60.79 38.75
CA LYS A 88 -21.80 -62.04 38.85
C LYS A 88 -21.96 -62.76 40.18
N GLN A 89 -22.12 -62.01 41.28
CA GLN A 89 -22.43 -62.59 42.59
C GLN A 89 -23.82 -63.24 42.61
N LEU A 90 -24.80 -62.67 41.91
CA LEU A 90 -26.17 -63.20 41.82
C LEU A 90 -26.30 -64.36 40.83
N ASP A 91 -25.53 -64.33 39.73
CA ASP A 91 -25.45 -65.38 38.73
C ASP A 91 -23.98 -65.74 38.45
N PRO A 92 -23.45 -66.85 39.01
CA PRO A 92 -22.07 -67.27 38.79
C PRO A 92 -21.70 -67.57 37.33
N GLN A 93 -22.69 -67.79 36.44
CA GLN A 93 -22.44 -67.98 35.00
C GLN A 93 -22.37 -66.65 34.23
N TYR A 94 -22.69 -65.52 34.86
CA TYR A 94 -22.62 -64.20 34.25
C TYR A 94 -21.16 -63.77 33.99
N ILE A 95 -20.92 -63.27 32.78
CA ILE A 95 -19.64 -62.69 32.38
C ILE A 95 -19.73 -61.17 32.54
N GLU A 96 -18.92 -60.61 33.45
CA GLU A 96 -18.80 -59.17 33.66
C GLU A 96 -18.44 -58.46 32.36
N LYS A 97 -19.16 -57.38 32.06
CA LYS A 97 -18.83 -56.51 30.95
C LYS A 97 -17.80 -55.48 31.40
N PRO A 98 -16.82 -55.12 30.56
CA PRO A 98 -15.93 -54.00 30.85
C PRO A 98 -16.69 -52.67 30.79
N PHE A 99 -16.21 -51.66 31.50
CA PHE A 99 -16.70 -50.29 31.35
C PHE A 99 -16.55 -49.85 29.88
N PRO A 100 -17.59 -49.25 29.26
CA PRO A 100 -17.51 -48.84 27.87
C PRO A 100 -16.42 -47.77 27.69
N ASN A 101 -15.47 -48.04 26.81
CA ASN A 101 -14.50 -47.02 26.40
C ASN A 101 -15.22 -45.91 25.62
N PRO A 102 -14.82 -44.64 25.80
CA PRO A 102 -15.35 -43.55 25.01
C PRO A 102 -15.06 -43.79 23.52
N THR A 103 -16.01 -43.42 22.68
CA THR A 103 -15.88 -43.49 21.22
C THR A 103 -14.83 -42.50 20.73
N PRO A 104 -14.21 -42.72 19.56
CA PRO A 104 -13.26 -41.76 18.98
C PRO A 104 -13.83 -40.34 18.81
N GLU A 105 -15.13 -40.23 18.55
CA GLU A 105 -15.80 -38.93 18.41
C GLU A 105 -15.96 -38.23 19.77
N GLU A 106 -16.34 -38.95 20.82
CA GLU A 106 -16.39 -38.40 22.19
C GLU A 106 -15.01 -37.94 22.66
N ILE A 107 -13.97 -38.74 22.42
CA ILE A 107 -12.58 -38.36 22.71
C ILE A 107 -12.21 -37.09 21.96
N ARG A 108 -12.52 -37.00 20.66
CA ARG A 108 -12.21 -35.82 19.85
C ARG A 108 -12.91 -34.57 20.36
N GLN A 109 -14.20 -34.67 20.69
CA GLN A 109 -14.96 -33.54 21.22
C GLN A 109 -14.39 -33.04 22.55
N GLU A 110 -14.03 -33.94 23.45
CA GLU A 110 -13.41 -33.57 24.73
C GLU A 110 -12.02 -32.96 24.56
N ARG A 111 -11.19 -33.51 23.66
CA ARG A 111 -9.89 -32.91 23.31
C ARG A 111 -10.05 -31.49 22.80
N MET A 112 -10.99 -31.26 21.90
CA MET A 112 -11.24 -29.93 21.34
C MET A 112 -11.83 -28.97 22.38
N PHE A 113 -12.67 -29.46 23.29
CA PHE A 113 -13.15 -28.68 24.43
C PHE A 113 -11.98 -28.24 25.32
N ASN A 114 -11.09 -29.17 25.70
CA ASN A 114 -9.92 -28.87 26.53
C ASN A 114 -8.93 -27.93 25.82
N MET A 115 -8.73 -28.06 24.50
CA MET A 115 -7.96 -27.08 23.72
C MET A 115 -8.58 -25.68 23.78
N GLY A 116 -9.91 -25.58 23.79
CA GLY A 116 -10.64 -24.33 24.00
C GLY A 116 -10.40 -23.74 25.40
N GLU A 117 -10.44 -24.57 26.46
CA GLU A 117 -10.10 -24.14 27.82
C GLU A 117 -8.64 -23.68 27.94
N ILE A 118 -7.71 -24.38 27.28
CA ILE A 118 -6.29 -24.00 27.24
C ILE A 118 -6.11 -22.64 26.55
N LEU A 119 -6.84 -22.38 25.46
CA LEU A 119 -6.76 -21.09 24.77
C LEU A 119 -7.20 -19.92 25.68
N LYS A 120 -8.14 -20.14 26.61
CA LYS A 120 -8.56 -19.11 27.58
C LYS A 120 -7.45 -18.70 28.56
N LEU A 121 -6.39 -19.51 28.69
CA LEU A 121 -5.21 -19.15 29.49
C LEU A 121 -4.37 -18.05 28.82
N LYS A 122 -4.67 -17.68 27.56
CA LYS A 122 -4.02 -16.57 26.85
C LYS A 122 -4.37 -15.24 27.52
N THR A 123 -3.37 -14.58 28.09
CA THR A 123 -3.51 -13.29 28.78
C THR A 123 -2.95 -12.10 28.00
N TYR A 124 -2.20 -12.33 26.92
CA TYR A 124 -1.59 -11.28 26.10
C TYR A 124 -2.29 -11.13 24.74
N GLU A 125 -2.39 -9.89 24.30
CA GLU A 125 -2.96 -9.53 23.01
C GLU A 125 -2.09 -10.02 21.83
N THR A 126 -2.75 -10.28 20.71
CA THR A 126 -2.09 -10.51 19.43
C THR A 126 -1.53 -9.19 18.92
N VAL A 127 -0.23 -9.14 18.63
CA VAL A 127 0.47 -7.93 18.13
C VAL A 127 0.79 -7.99 16.65
N LEU A 128 0.89 -9.20 16.10
CA LEU A 128 1.11 -9.46 14.67
C LEU A 128 0.01 -10.41 14.18
N PRO A 129 -1.06 -9.87 13.56
CA PRO A 129 -2.15 -10.67 13.02
C PRO A 129 -1.67 -11.61 11.92
N VAL A 130 -2.20 -12.83 11.90
CA VAL A 130 -1.95 -13.85 10.88
C VAL A 130 -3.26 -14.55 10.55
N ASP A 131 -3.58 -14.67 9.27
CA ASP A 131 -4.90 -15.16 8.84
C ASP A 131 -5.16 -16.62 9.27
N LYS A 132 -4.16 -17.50 9.11
CA LYS A 132 -4.28 -18.93 9.42
C LYS A 132 -3.20 -19.36 10.40
N MET A 133 -3.36 -18.98 11.67
CA MET A 133 -2.52 -19.44 12.76
C MET A 133 -3.31 -20.33 13.71
N PHE A 134 -2.67 -21.38 14.23
CA PHE A 134 -3.32 -22.37 15.09
C PHE A 134 -2.48 -22.67 16.34
N LEU A 135 -3.16 -22.73 17.48
CA LEU A 135 -2.69 -23.38 18.69
C LEU A 135 -2.92 -24.89 18.55
N CYS A 136 -1.85 -25.67 18.64
CA CYS A 136 -1.88 -27.10 18.40
C CYS A 136 -1.53 -27.88 19.67
N GLY A 137 -2.21 -29.01 19.86
CA GLY A 137 -1.98 -29.94 20.96
C GLY A 137 -1.86 -31.37 20.46
N GLY A 138 -0.85 -32.08 20.94
CA GLY A 138 -0.59 -33.50 20.66
C GLY A 138 -1.07 -34.37 21.81
N PHE A 139 -1.84 -35.40 21.50
CA PHE A 139 -2.47 -36.31 22.46
C PHE A 139 -1.94 -37.73 22.25
N ARG A 140 -1.72 -38.51 23.31
CA ARG A 140 -1.39 -39.94 23.19
C ARG A 140 -2.25 -40.78 24.12
N HIS A 141 -2.28 -42.09 23.89
CA HIS A 141 -2.90 -43.08 24.80
C HIS A 141 -4.30 -42.71 25.33
N ASP A 142 -5.17 -42.21 24.44
CA ASP A 142 -6.54 -41.75 24.77
C ASP A 142 -6.64 -40.58 25.77
N ASP A 143 -5.53 -39.87 26.02
CA ASP A 143 -5.52 -38.66 26.83
C ASP A 143 -6.43 -37.58 26.24
N ILE A 144 -7.13 -36.88 27.12
CA ILE A 144 -8.07 -35.80 26.78
C ILE A 144 -7.44 -34.41 26.91
N VAL A 145 -6.27 -34.32 27.54
CA VAL A 145 -5.44 -33.10 27.66
C VAL A 145 -4.17 -33.36 26.87
N PRO A 146 -3.67 -32.39 26.09
CA PRO A 146 -2.49 -32.61 25.27
C PRO A 146 -1.24 -32.85 26.15
N GLU A 147 -0.41 -33.81 25.77
CA GLU A 147 0.90 -34.02 26.41
C GLU A 147 1.93 -32.98 25.95
N HIS A 148 1.69 -32.36 24.79
CA HIS A 148 2.59 -31.40 24.18
C HIS A 148 1.86 -30.38 23.31
N MET A 149 2.40 -29.17 23.20
CA MET A 149 1.73 -28.02 22.60
C MET A 149 2.69 -27.20 21.73
N TRP A 150 2.22 -26.70 20.58
CA TRP A 150 3.00 -25.87 19.66
C TRP A 150 2.09 -24.88 18.92
N ILE A 151 2.68 -24.01 18.10
CA ILE A 151 1.94 -23.12 17.20
C ILE A 151 2.28 -23.41 15.74
N GLU A 152 1.27 -23.36 14.87
CA GLU A 152 1.41 -23.52 13.42
C GLU A 152 0.92 -22.26 12.72
N ASP A 153 1.78 -21.63 11.93
CA ASP A 153 1.47 -20.54 11.02
C ASP A 153 1.29 -21.12 9.61
N HIS A 154 0.06 -21.44 9.26
CA HIS A 154 -0.31 -22.00 7.96
C HIS A 154 -0.27 -20.94 6.85
N THR A 155 -0.35 -19.65 7.20
CA THR A 155 -0.18 -18.57 6.22
C THR A 155 1.26 -18.54 5.70
N ASN A 156 2.24 -18.78 6.58
CA ASN A 156 3.66 -18.66 6.26
C ASN A 156 4.42 -20.01 6.28
N ASN A 157 3.67 -21.13 6.36
CA ASN A 157 4.17 -22.50 6.38
C ASN A 157 5.32 -22.71 7.39
N ARG A 158 5.04 -22.41 8.67
CA ARG A 158 6.02 -22.51 9.75
C ARG A 158 5.40 -23.09 11.02
N SER A 159 6.11 -23.98 11.69
CA SER A 159 5.76 -24.46 13.03
C SER A 159 6.84 -24.09 14.03
N TYR A 160 6.40 -23.70 15.23
CA TYR A 160 7.29 -23.34 16.34
C TYR A 160 6.95 -24.15 17.57
N ASP A 161 7.99 -24.73 18.16
CA ASP A 161 7.87 -25.65 19.27
C ASP A 161 8.98 -25.45 20.32
N THR A 162 8.75 -25.84 21.56
CA THR A 162 9.76 -25.79 22.62
C THR A 162 9.60 -26.93 23.62
N PHE A 163 10.66 -27.21 24.38
CA PHE A 163 10.63 -28.24 25.42
C PHE A 163 11.40 -27.76 26.65
N ILE A 164 10.96 -28.15 27.84
CA ILE A 164 11.54 -27.69 29.12
C ILE A 164 13.05 -27.96 29.27
N ASN A 165 13.57 -28.97 28.57
CA ASN A 165 14.99 -29.34 28.59
C ASN A 165 15.73 -28.94 27.31
N ARG A 166 15.12 -28.08 26.48
CA ARG A 166 15.70 -27.57 25.23
C ARG A 166 16.11 -26.12 25.42
N GLY A 167 17.29 -25.77 24.94
CA GLY A 167 17.87 -24.43 25.06
C GLY A 167 17.23 -23.36 24.17
N GLY A 168 16.08 -23.62 23.53
CA GLY A 168 15.55 -22.74 22.49
C GLY A 168 14.20 -23.17 21.92
N ILE A 169 13.84 -22.53 20.80
CA ILE A 169 12.64 -22.75 20.01
C ILE A 169 13.01 -23.57 18.76
N ALA A 170 12.45 -24.77 18.65
CA ALA A 170 12.52 -25.57 17.45
C ALA A 170 11.69 -24.90 16.35
N VAL A 171 12.27 -24.82 15.15
CA VAL A 171 11.65 -24.23 13.96
C VAL A 171 11.56 -25.31 12.90
N VAL A 172 10.36 -25.52 12.39
CA VAL A 172 10.08 -26.49 11.33
C VAL A 172 9.43 -25.76 10.16
N ASP A 173 9.96 -25.99 8.96
CA ASP A 173 9.60 -25.28 7.71
C ASP A 173 8.39 -25.92 7.01
N GLU A 174 7.46 -26.44 7.81
CA GLU A 174 6.22 -27.08 7.40
C GLU A 174 5.17 -26.97 8.52
N VAL A 175 3.90 -27.20 8.16
CA VAL A 175 2.77 -27.32 9.09
C VAL A 175 2.07 -28.64 8.88
N GLY A 176 1.44 -29.18 9.92
CA GLY A 176 0.71 -30.44 9.81
C GLY A 176 -0.58 -30.31 8.99
N MET A 177 -0.90 -31.35 8.21
CA MET A 177 -2.17 -31.45 7.50
C MET A 177 -3.22 -32.12 8.38
N GLU A 178 -4.49 -31.68 8.27
CA GLU A 178 -5.59 -32.26 9.02
C GLU A 178 -5.72 -33.77 8.74
N GLY A 179 -5.82 -34.57 9.80
CA GLY A 179 -5.93 -36.03 9.71
C GLY A 179 -4.63 -36.76 9.34
N GLN A 180 -3.51 -36.06 9.15
CA GLN A 180 -2.19 -36.68 8.90
C GLN A 180 -1.27 -36.58 10.11
N SER A 181 -0.34 -37.54 10.20
CA SER A 181 0.69 -37.50 11.24
C SER A 181 1.62 -36.30 11.06
N PHE A 182 2.07 -35.69 12.16
CA PHE A 182 2.97 -34.53 12.12
C PHE A 182 3.94 -34.53 13.31
N GLN A 183 5.14 -33.99 13.11
CA GLN A 183 6.18 -33.85 14.13
C GLN A 183 6.62 -32.38 14.23
N PRO A 184 6.17 -31.64 15.24
CA PRO A 184 6.43 -30.20 15.37
C PRO A 184 7.86 -29.85 15.82
N GLY A 185 8.64 -30.83 16.33
CA GLY A 185 10.10 -30.77 16.31
C GLY A 185 10.84 -31.15 17.61
N CYS A 186 10.15 -31.22 18.75
CA CYS A 186 10.76 -31.62 20.03
C CYS A 186 10.55 -33.08 20.43
N GLU A 187 9.60 -33.76 19.82
CA GLU A 187 9.21 -35.12 20.18
C GLU A 187 10.13 -36.17 19.56
N GLY A 188 10.22 -37.32 20.23
CA GLY A 188 10.93 -38.48 19.69
C GLY A 188 10.22 -39.20 18.54
N SER A 189 8.94 -38.87 18.28
CA SER A 189 8.11 -39.49 17.23
C SER A 189 6.94 -38.58 16.85
N PRO A 190 6.42 -38.67 15.60
CA PRO A 190 5.26 -37.90 15.16
C PRO A 190 4.00 -38.28 15.95
N PHE A 191 3.11 -37.31 16.15
CA PHE A 191 1.72 -37.56 16.57
C PHE A 191 0.92 -38.05 15.36
N ARG A 192 -0.04 -38.96 15.58
CA ARG A 192 -0.95 -39.41 14.52
C ARG A 192 -1.97 -38.33 14.17
N GLY A 193 -2.59 -38.42 13.00
CA GLY A 193 -3.55 -37.41 12.57
C GLY A 193 -4.77 -37.21 13.48
N ASN A 194 -5.27 -38.27 14.10
CA ASN A 194 -6.36 -38.22 15.08
C ASN A 194 -5.90 -37.86 16.51
N GLU A 195 -4.59 -37.67 16.69
CA GLU A 195 -3.93 -37.31 17.94
C GLU A 195 -3.55 -35.82 17.96
N ILE A 196 -3.98 -35.02 16.98
CA ILE A 196 -3.67 -33.59 16.91
C ILE A 196 -4.96 -32.78 16.97
N GLY A 197 -5.03 -31.87 17.93
CA GLY A 197 -6.08 -30.85 18.01
C GLY A 197 -5.56 -29.49 17.56
N ARG A 198 -6.34 -28.75 16.78
CA ARG A 198 -5.98 -27.40 16.29
C ARG A 198 -7.10 -26.41 16.59
N VAL A 199 -6.76 -25.32 17.27
CA VAL A 199 -7.68 -24.20 17.52
C VAL A 199 -7.11 -22.95 16.88
N LYS A 200 -7.92 -22.27 16.05
CA LYS A 200 -7.50 -21.05 15.37
C LYS A 200 -7.20 -19.94 16.38
N VAL A 201 -6.12 -19.19 16.15
CA VAL A 201 -5.73 -17.99 16.89
C VAL A 201 -5.44 -16.85 15.92
N ASP A 202 -5.54 -15.61 16.41
CA ASP A 202 -5.49 -14.42 15.55
C ASP A 202 -4.09 -14.02 15.06
N GLY A 203 -3.03 -14.62 15.62
CA GLY A 203 -1.65 -14.26 15.31
C GLY A 203 -0.70 -14.36 16.50
N TYR A 204 0.51 -13.81 16.35
CA TYR A 204 1.57 -13.89 17.34
C TYR A 204 1.38 -12.88 18.48
N THR A 205 1.69 -13.31 19.71
CA THR A 205 1.90 -12.41 20.84
C THR A 205 3.34 -11.86 20.82
N TYR A 206 3.57 -10.74 21.49
CA TYR A 206 4.91 -10.16 21.54
C TYR A 206 5.91 -11.07 22.29
N GLY A 207 5.45 -11.77 23.32
CA GLY A 207 6.24 -12.77 24.04
C GLY A 207 6.73 -13.89 23.11
N GLN A 208 5.87 -14.37 22.21
CA GLN A 208 6.24 -15.39 21.22
C GLN A 208 7.28 -14.87 20.24
N LEU A 209 7.13 -13.64 19.74
CA LEU A 209 8.12 -13.03 18.85
C LEU A 209 9.48 -12.87 19.55
N ILE A 210 9.52 -12.44 20.82
CA ILE A 210 10.78 -12.35 21.58
C ILE A 210 11.37 -13.75 21.82
N ALA A 211 10.56 -14.74 22.20
CA ALA A 211 11.01 -16.10 22.43
C ALA A 211 11.63 -16.71 21.16
N ILE A 212 11.00 -16.52 20.00
CA ILE A 212 11.52 -16.96 18.70
C ILE A 212 12.81 -16.19 18.34
N ALA A 213 12.81 -14.86 18.44
CA ALA A 213 13.97 -14.04 18.11
C ALA A 213 15.19 -14.33 19.01
N SER A 214 14.96 -14.65 20.28
CA SER A 214 16.03 -14.96 21.24
C SER A 214 16.46 -16.42 21.22
N GLY A 215 15.55 -17.36 20.94
CA GLY A 215 15.76 -18.78 21.18
C GLY A 215 15.73 -19.67 19.94
N SER A 216 15.45 -19.16 18.74
CA SER A 216 15.35 -19.99 17.53
C SER A 216 16.63 -20.80 17.29
N GLU A 217 16.45 -22.11 17.06
CA GLU A 217 17.56 -22.99 16.65
C GLU A 217 18.03 -22.69 15.23
N ASN A 218 17.13 -22.23 14.35
CA ASN A 218 17.51 -21.66 13.06
C ASN A 218 17.85 -20.18 13.26
N LYS A 219 19.12 -19.90 13.54
CA LYS A 219 19.62 -18.54 13.81
C LYS A 219 19.62 -17.63 12.59
N GLU A 220 19.76 -18.19 11.40
CA GLU A 220 19.79 -17.40 10.15
C GLU A 220 18.38 -16.98 9.73
N LYS A 221 17.38 -17.83 9.99
CA LYS A 221 15.99 -17.59 9.58
C LYS A 221 14.99 -17.94 10.70
N PRO A 222 14.95 -17.16 11.79
CA PRO A 222 14.00 -17.37 12.88
C PRO A 222 12.54 -17.11 12.48
N PHE A 223 12.32 -16.25 11.49
CA PHE A 223 10.99 -15.90 10.98
C PHE A 223 10.90 -16.15 9.47
N PRO A 224 9.72 -16.49 8.93
CA PRO A 224 9.51 -16.55 7.49
C PRO A 224 9.65 -15.17 6.84
N ASP A 225 10.12 -15.12 5.59
CA ASP A 225 10.45 -13.87 4.89
C ASP A 225 9.26 -12.90 4.78
N SER A 226 8.06 -13.45 4.68
CA SER A 226 6.78 -12.72 4.61
C SER A 226 6.50 -11.86 5.84
N ILE A 227 7.01 -12.24 7.01
CA ILE A 227 6.82 -11.48 8.26
C ILE A 227 8.13 -10.92 8.82
N ALA A 228 9.29 -11.37 8.34
CA ALA A 228 10.60 -11.00 8.87
C ALA A 228 10.84 -9.48 8.91
N ASN A 229 10.29 -8.75 7.94
CA ASN A 229 10.42 -7.29 7.83
C ASN A 229 9.24 -6.52 8.44
N THR A 230 8.31 -7.20 9.13
CA THR A 230 7.24 -6.51 9.84
C THR A 230 7.79 -5.72 11.02
N PRO A 231 7.20 -4.57 11.38
CA PRO A 231 7.64 -3.78 12.52
C PRO A 231 7.77 -4.58 13.82
N GLN A 232 6.84 -5.50 14.08
CA GLN A 232 6.78 -6.31 15.29
C GLN A 232 7.95 -7.30 15.38
N VAL A 233 8.30 -7.95 14.27
CA VAL A 233 9.42 -8.90 14.20
C VAL A 233 10.75 -8.19 14.32
N LEU A 234 10.96 -7.12 13.53
CA LEU A 234 12.19 -6.32 13.60
C LEU A 234 12.42 -5.76 15.01
N MET A 235 11.34 -5.40 15.70
CA MET A 235 11.40 -4.94 17.08
C MET A 235 11.75 -6.06 18.05
N ALA A 236 11.18 -7.27 17.92
CA ALA A 236 11.58 -8.40 18.75
C ALA A 236 13.08 -8.70 18.61
N ILE A 237 13.61 -8.65 17.38
CA ILE A 237 15.05 -8.81 17.09
C ILE A 237 15.87 -7.72 17.76
N GLU A 238 15.47 -6.44 17.65
CA GLU A 238 16.17 -5.32 18.27
C GLU A 238 16.12 -5.39 19.80
N THR A 239 14.98 -5.74 20.39
CA THR A 239 14.85 -5.96 21.85
C THR A 239 15.85 -7.02 22.31
N VAL A 240 15.96 -8.14 21.59
CA VAL A 240 16.93 -9.20 21.90
C VAL A 240 18.37 -8.70 21.78
N LYS A 241 18.68 -7.85 20.79
CA LYS A 241 20.00 -7.23 20.66
C LYS A 241 20.33 -6.36 21.89
N LEU A 242 19.40 -5.50 22.32
CA LEU A 242 19.58 -4.63 23.48
C LEU A 242 19.72 -5.41 24.78
N VAL A 243 18.94 -6.48 24.96
CA VAL A 243 19.11 -7.39 26.10
C VAL A 243 20.52 -7.99 26.07
N ASN A 244 20.99 -8.51 24.94
CA ASN A 244 22.35 -9.03 24.84
C ASN A 244 23.43 -7.98 25.16
N GLU A 245 23.26 -6.72 24.73
CA GLU A 245 24.20 -5.63 25.06
C GLU A 245 24.20 -5.28 26.55
N ALA A 246 23.03 -5.30 27.19
CA ALA A 246 22.90 -5.03 28.61
C ALA A 246 23.42 -6.18 29.47
N LEU A 247 23.16 -7.43 29.06
CA LEU A 247 23.71 -8.63 29.70
C LEU A 247 25.24 -8.65 29.72
N LYS A 248 25.90 -8.14 28.66
CA LYS A 248 27.38 -7.99 28.63
C LYS A 248 27.93 -7.03 29.70
N LYS A 249 27.09 -6.15 30.24
CA LYS A 249 27.47 -5.19 31.30
C LYS A 249 27.22 -5.73 32.70
N VAL A 250 26.50 -6.85 32.84
CA VAL A 250 26.30 -7.50 34.12
C VAL A 250 27.62 -8.17 34.52
N PRO A 251 28.18 -7.85 35.70
CA PRO A 251 29.39 -8.49 36.16
C PRO A 251 29.15 -9.98 36.34
N GLY A 252 30.15 -10.80 36.01
CA GLY A 252 30.11 -12.23 36.30
C GLY A 252 30.03 -12.51 37.81
N PRO A 253 29.91 -13.78 38.20
CA PRO A 253 29.62 -14.16 39.59
C PRO A 253 30.74 -13.82 40.59
N GLY A 254 31.94 -13.43 40.13
CA GLY A 254 33.05 -13.06 41.01
C GLY A 254 33.50 -14.22 41.89
N LEU A 255 33.62 -15.41 41.29
CA LEU A 255 34.11 -16.60 41.98
C LEU A 255 35.60 -16.46 42.28
N SER A 256 35.99 -16.89 43.47
CA SER A 256 37.38 -17.11 43.86
C SER A 256 37.88 -18.44 43.28
N GLU A 257 39.21 -18.60 43.21
CA GLU A 257 39.83 -19.85 42.73
C GLU A 257 39.37 -21.08 43.53
N ALA A 258 39.13 -20.92 44.84
CA ALA A 258 38.62 -22.00 45.70
C ALA A 258 37.18 -22.39 45.36
N GLU A 259 36.32 -21.41 45.04
CA GLU A 259 34.93 -21.62 44.61
C GLU A 259 34.85 -22.30 43.23
N GLU A 260 35.67 -21.87 42.27
CA GLU A 260 35.74 -22.52 40.95
C GLU A 260 36.20 -23.97 41.05
N LYS A 261 37.25 -24.21 41.86
CA LYS A 261 37.82 -25.55 42.04
C LYS A 261 36.83 -26.51 42.69
N ILE A 262 36.06 -26.07 43.68
CA ILE A 262 35.07 -26.95 44.33
C ILE A 262 33.87 -27.24 43.44
N LEU A 263 33.37 -26.27 42.66
CA LEU A 263 32.30 -26.53 41.68
C LEU A 263 32.70 -27.62 40.69
N LYS A 264 33.91 -27.52 40.12
CA LYS A 264 34.43 -28.50 39.17
C LYS A 264 34.63 -29.88 39.82
N LYS A 265 35.20 -29.92 41.03
CA LYS A 265 35.39 -31.17 41.80
C LYS A 265 34.06 -31.87 42.07
N VAL A 266 33.03 -31.13 42.47
CA VAL A 266 31.69 -31.69 42.73
C VAL A 266 31.09 -32.26 41.45
N GLU A 267 31.13 -31.53 40.33
CA GLU A 267 30.61 -32.01 39.04
C GLU A 267 31.32 -33.28 38.57
N GLU A 268 32.66 -33.31 38.58
CA GLU A 268 33.45 -34.48 38.18
C GLU A 268 33.16 -35.71 39.04
N GLU A 269 32.95 -35.54 40.35
CA GLU A 269 32.58 -36.63 41.24
C GLU A 269 31.15 -37.11 41.03
N GLN A 270 30.22 -36.19 40.74
CA GLN A 270 28.84 -36.54 40.43
C GLN A 270 28.71 -37.30 39.11
N LEU A 271 29.50 -36.96 38.09
CA LEU A 271 29.52 -37.66 36.80
C LEU A 271 29.91 -39.14 36.91
N LYS A 272 30.63 -39.53 37.96
CA LYS A 272 31.06 -40.92 38.22
C LYS A 272 30.00 -41.79 38.90
N LYS A 273 28.84 -41.23 39.28
CA LYS A 273 27.81 -41.93 40.07
C LYS A 273 26.78 -42.62 39.17
N GLY A 274 26.14 -43.69 39.66
CA GLY A 274 25.19 -44.49 38.88
C GLY A 274 23.73 -44.26 39.26
N THR A 275 23.47 -43.60 40.40
CA THR A 275 22.11 -43.36 40.92
C THR A 275 21.93 -41.92 41.39
N ASP A 276 20.71 -41.41 41.33
CA ASP A 276 20.38 -40.06 41.82
C ASP A 276 20.76 -39.87 43.29
N ASN A 277 20.62 -40.92 44.12
CA ASN A 277 20.97 -40.84 45.53
C ASN A 277 22.49 -40.68 45.74
N GLU A 278 23.31 -41.41 44.98
CA GLU A 278 24.78 -41.26 44.99
C GLU A 278 25.23 -39.89 44.48
N ILE A 279 24.58 -39.36 43.44
CA ILE A 279 24.84 -38.01 42.91
C ILE A 279 24.60 -36.95 44.00
N GLN A 280 23.46 -37.05 44.71
CA GLN A 280 23.11 -36.13 45.79
C GLN A 280 24.03 -36.28 47.01
N GLN A 281 24.52 -37.50 47.28
CA GLN A 281 25.47 -37.75 48.37
C GLN A 281 26.79 -37.00 48.19
N VAL A 282 27.25 -36.75 46.95
CA VAL A 282 28.47 -35.95 46.69
C VAL A 282 28.37 -34.58 47.37
N ILE A 283 27.21 -33.91 47.25
CA ILE A 283 26.96 -32.60 47.85
C ILE A 283 26.75 -32.74 49.37
N ARG A 284 25.96 -33.72 49.81
CA ARG A 284 25.67 -33.93 51.25
C ARG A 284 26.91 -34.26 52.08
N ASN A 285 27.91 -34.89 51.47
CA ASN A 285 29.16 -35.27 52.12
C ASN A 285 30.20 -34.14 52.16
N LEU A 286 29.93 -32.99 51.56
CA LEU A 286 30.81 -31.82 51.67
C LEU A 286 30.86 -31.34 53.13
N THR A 287 32.06 -31.05 53.63
CA THR A 287 32.29 -30.57 55.00
C THR A 287 33.34 -29.46 55.02
N GLY A 288 33.40 -28.69 56.11
CA GLY A 288 34.43 -27.67 56.32
C GLY A 288 34.47 -26.62 55.20
N ALA A 289 35.69 -26.29 54.76
CA ALA A 289 35.92 -25.28 53.72
C ALA A 289 35.29 -25.63 52.36
N ASP A 290 35.26 -26.91 51.99
CA ASP A 290 34.65 -27.36 50.72
C ASP A 290 33.14 -27.03 50.69
N LYS A 291 32.43 -27.27 51.80
CA LYS A 291 31.00 -26.94 51.90
C LYS A 291 30.76 -25.42 51.82
N ILE A 292 31.53 -24.64 52.58
CA ILE A 292 31.41 -23.17 52.63
C ILE A 292 31.66 -22.57 51.23
N ASN A 293 32.74 -23.00 50.56
CA ASN A 293 33.06 -22.51 49.22
C ASN A 293 32.01 -22.94 48.19
N TYR A 294 31.47 -24.16 48.28
CA TYR A 294 30.41 -24.62 47.38
C TYR A 294 29.12 -23.81 47.55
N GLU A 295 28.64 -23.62 48.78
CA GLU A 295 27.44 -22.82 49.08
C GLU A 295 27.61 -21.35 48.68
N SER A 296 28.78 -20.76 48.93
CA SER A 296 29.13 -19.40 48.50
C SER A 296 29.12 -19.26 46.98
N ALA A 297 29.70 -20.23 46.26
CA ALA A 297 29.70 -20.26 44.80
C ALA A 297 28.28 -20.35 44.22
N LEU A 298 27.41 -21.19 44.82
CA LEU A 298 26.00 -21.29 44.42
C LEU A 298 25.24 -19.97 44.63
N ALA A 299 25.46 -19.29 45.76
CA ALA A 299 24.84 -18.00 46.03
C ALA A 299 25.26 -16.93 45.02
N LYS A 300 26.54 -16.87 44.66
CA LYS A 300 27.08 -15.95 43.64
C LYS A 300 26.52 -16.21 42.25
N LEU A 301 26.39 -17.48 41.86
CA LEU A 301 25.76 -17.87 40.58
C LEU A 301 24.27 -17.51 40.53
N ALA A 302 23.55 -17.71 41.64
CA ALA A 302 22.14 -17.34 41.74
C ALA A 302 21.94 -15.83 41.65
N GLU A 303 22.84 -15.05 42.28
CA GLU A 303 22.82 -13.59 42.24
C GLU A 303 23.12 -13.04 40.83
N GLU A 304 24.12 -13.59 40.13
CA GLU A 304 24.37 -13.26 38.72
C GLU A 304 23.11 -13.52 37.87
N ALA A 305 22.49 -14.70 38.02
CA ALA A 305 21.29 -15.05 37.28
C ALA A 305 20.11 -14.11 37.59
N ARG A 306 19.97 -13.66 38.85
CA ARG A 306 18.97 -12.65 39.25
C ARG A 306 19.23 -11.31 38.56
N GLN A 307 20.47 -10.81 38.57
CA GLN A 307 20.83 -9.55 37.92
C GLN A 307 20.64 -9.61 36.39
N GLN A 308 21.04 -10.71 35.75
CA GLN A 308 20.80 -10.94 34.32
C GLN A 308 19.29 -10.90 33.99
N ARG A 309 18.46 -11.54 34.82
CA ARG A 309 17.00 -11.48 34.71
C ARG A 309 16.47 -10.07 34.87
N GLU A 310 16.86 -9.35 35.92
CA GLU A 310 16.37 -7.99 36.19
C GLU A 310 16.69 -7.03 35.05
N VAL A 311 17.91 -7.10 34.51
CA VAL A 311 18.32 -6.29 33.36
C VAL A 311 17.54 -6.65 32.09
N ALA A 312 17.38 -7.95 31.82
CA ALA A 312 16.61 -8.41 30.66
C ALA A 312 15.12 -8.02 30.76
N LEU A 313 14.52 -8.20 31.93
CA LEU A 313 13.14 -7.84 32.22
C LEU A 313 12.92 -6.34 32.22
N ALA A 314 13.88 -5.52 32.64
CA ALA A 314 13.74 -4.06 32.54
C ALA A 314 13.61 -3.59 31.08
N ILE A 315 14.28 -4.27 30.16
CA ILE A 315 14.23 -3.98 28.73
C ILE A 315 12.92 -4.50 28.10
N VAL A 316 12.45 -5.68 28.51
CA VAL A 316 11.22 -6.31 27.97
C VAL A 316 9.92 -5.82 28.64
N GLY A 317 9.96 -5.54 29.94
CA GLY A 317 8.83 -5.37 30.86
C GLY A 317 8.13 -4.01 30.83
N THR A 318 8.39 -3.17 29.83
CA THR A 318 7.74 -1.86 29.68
C THR A 318 6.48 -1.88 28.81
N GLY A 319 5.95 -3.07 28.48
CA GLY A 319 4.81 -3.21 27.56
C GLY A 319 5.19 -2.82 26.13
N PHE A 320 4.18 -2.56 25.28
CA PHE A 320 4.38 -2.21 23.87
C PHE A 320 5.25 -0.93 23.77
N HIS A 321 6.53 -1.11 23.45
CA HIS A 321 7.55 -0.05 23.49
C HIS A 321 7.07 1.19 22.71
N PRO A 322 7.24 2.42 23.22
CA PRO A 322 6.76 3.65 22.57
C PRO A 322 7.17 3.79 21.11
N PHE A 323 8.35 3.28 20.73
CA PHE A 323 8.80 3.21 19.33
C PHE A 323 7.84 2.47 18.41
N VAL A 324 7.21 1.39 18.87
CA VAL A 324 6.30 0.58 18.04
C VAL A 324 5.00 1.32 17.80
N LYS A 325 4.44 1.92 18.86
CA LYS A 325 3.26 2.76 18.75
C LYS A 325 3.50 3.91 17.77
N LEU A 326 4.64 4.59 17.89
CA LEU A 326 5.01 5.68 16.98
C LEU A 326 5.27 5.20 15.55
N ASN A 327 5.88 4.02 15.37
CA ASN A 327 6.13 3.46 14.05
C ASN A 327 4.84 2.95 13.37
N GLN A 328 3.86 2.49 14.15
CA GLN A 328 2.53 2.16 13.66
C GLN A 328 1.76 3.42 13.27
N GLU A 329 1.73 4.42 14.16
CA GLU A 329 1.13 5.73 13.85
C GLU A 329 1.80 6.38 12.62
N LEU A 330 3.11 6.17 12.41
CA LEU A 330 3.84 6.58 11.21
C LEU A 330 3.31 5.92 9.94
N ASN A 331 3.17 4.59 9.95
CA ASN A 331 2.66 3.86 8.78
C ASN A 331 1.20 4.25 8.47
N ASP A 332 0.37 4.46 9.50
CA ASP A 332 -1.03 4.84 9.34
C ASP A 332 -1.20 6.30 8.87
N ALA A 333 -0.29 7.19 9.29
CA ALA A 333 -0.28 8.60 8.88
C ALA A 333 0.08 8.80 7.40
N ILE A 334 0.95 7.95 6.86
CA ILE A 334 1.45 8.09 5.50
C ILE A 334 0.44 7.52 4.50
N LYS A 335 -0.33 8.40 3.86
CA LYS A 335 -1.30 8.03 2.82
C LYS A 335 -0.67 7.93 1.44
N LEU A 336 0.47 7.23 1.33
CA LEU A 336 1.30 7.20 0.11
C LEU A 336 0.54 6.68 -1.10
N GLU A 337 -0.21 5.60 -0.94
CA GLU A 337 -0.98 5.01 -2.04
C GLU A 337 -2.10 5.95 -2.52
N GLN A 338 -2.74 6.72 -1.63
CA GLN A 338 -3.76 7.69 -2.02
C GLN A 338 -3.16 8.83 -2.86
N ILE A 339 -1.98 9.33 -2.49
CA ILE A 339 -1.21 10.30 -3.28
C ILE A 339 -0.83 9.69 -4.63
N ARG A 340 -0.41 8.42 -4.64
CA ARG A 340 -0.03 7.70 -5.85
C ARG A 340 -1.19 7.33 -6.74
N THR A 341 -2.44 7.27 -6.30
CA THR A 341 -3.54 6.83 -7.19
C THR A 341 -4.55 7.92 -7.51
N SER A 342 -4.62 9.01 -6.74
CA SER A 342 -5.57 10.09 -7.04
C SER A 342 -5.27 10.74 -8.39
N THR A 343 -6.34 11.11 -9.11
CA THR A 343 -6.31 11.82 -10.39
C THR A 343 -6.66 13.30 -10.24
N ASN A 344 -7.10 13.73 -9.05
CA ASN A 344 -7.52 15.10 -8.78
C ASN A 344 -6.35 15.86 -8.13
N PHE A 345 -5.70 16.73 -8.90
CA PHE A 345 -4.47 17.37 -8.43
C PHE A 345 -4.63 18.25 -7.17
N PRO A 346 -5.70 19.07 -7.03
CA PRO A 346 -6.05 19.70 -5.75
C PRO A 346 -6.15 18.75 -4.56
N GLU A 347 -6.75 17.57 -4.75
CA GLU A 347 -6.84 16.54 -3.70
C GLU A 347 -5.45 15.99 -3.34
N ILE A 348 -4.60 15.75 -4.35
CA ILE A 348 -3.20 15.31 -4.16
C ILE A 348 -2.40 16.31 -3.32
N ILE A 349 -2.59 17.62 -3.57
CA ILE A 349 -1.95 18.68 -2.77
C ILE A 349 -2.40 18.57 -1.30
N GLN A 350 -3.70 18.45 -1.06
CA GLN A 350 -4.22 18.36 0.31
C GLN A 350 -3.76 17.09 1.02
N LEU A 351 -3.75 15.95 0.33
CA LEU A 351 -3.25 14.68 0.88
C LEU A 351 -1.77 14.78 1.25
N THR A 352 -0.96 15.42 0.41
CA THR A 352 0.47 15.67 0.67
C THR A 352 0.65 16.56 1.91
N ILE A 353 -0.07 17.69 1.99
CA ILE A 353 0.00 18.60 3.15
C ILE A 353 -0.38 17.87 4.44
N ASN A 354 -1.52 17.17 4.43
CA ASN A 354 -1.99 16.43 5.61
C ASN A 354 -0.97 15.37 6.04
N SER A 355 -0.38 14.63 5.10
CA SER A 355 0.62 13.60 5.41
C SER A 355 1.89 14.20 6.02
N LEU A 356 2.37 15.34 5.49
CA LEU A 356 3.52 16.07 6.03
C LEU A 356 3.24 16.66 7.42
N GLU A 357 2.02 17.14 7.68
CA GLU A 357 1.60 17.61 9.00
C GLU A 357 1.56 16.48 10.03
N GLU A 358 1.05 15.31 9.67
CA GLU A 358 1.07 14.13 10.53
C GLU A 358 2.51 13.67 10.82
N LEU A 359 3.41 13.67 9.81
CA LEU A 359 4.84 13.41 10.04
C LEU A 359 5.43 14.38 11.07
N LYS A 360 5.11 15.66 10.99
CA LYS A 360 5.59 16.67 11.95
C LYS A 360 5.05 16.42 13.37
N LYS A 361 3.79 15.99 13.50
CA LYS A 361 3.21 15.60 14.80
C LYS A 361 3.95 14.40 15.39
N LEU A 362 4.28 13.41 14.57
CA LEU A 362 5.03 12.22 15.00
C LEU A 362 6.46 12.55 15.38
N GLU A 363 7.12 13.42 14.61
CA GLU A 363 8.46 13.93 14.91
C GLU A 363 8.52 14.59 16.30
N ASN A 364 7.48 15.34 16.69
CA ASN A 364 7.38 15.91 18.04
C ASN A 364 7.24 14.84 19.12
N LYS A 365 6.57 13.71 18.83
CA LYS A 365 6.43 12.60 19.79
C LYS A 365 7.72 11.79 19.97
N LYS A 366 8.75 11.99 19.14
CA LYS A 366 10.09 11.39 19.30
C LYS A 366 10.68 11.58 20.70
N GLY A 367 10.37 12.68 21.37
CA GLY A 367 10.81 12.96 22.74
C GLY A 367 10.37 11.91 23.77
N THR A 368 9.33 11.13 23.46
CA THR A 368 8.82 10.04 24.33
C THR A 368 9.63 8.74 24.26
N LEU A 369 10.63 8.67 23.37
CA LEU A 369 11.48 7.49 23.20
C LEU A 369 12.57 7.40 24.30
N PRO A 370 12.90 6.19 24.78
CA PRO A 370 13.67 5.99 26.01
C PRO A 370 15.17 6.30 25.88
N ASN A 371 15.76 6.27 24.68
CA ASN A 371 17.17 6.56 24.48
C ASN A 371 17.44 7.26 23.12
N ASN A 372 18.67 7.76 22.93
CA ASN A 372 19.06 8.49 21.73
C ASN A 372 19.12 7.62 20.47
N GLU A 373 19.53 6.35 20.59
CA GLU A 373 19.57 5.42 19.46
C GLU A 373 18.18 5.22 18.85
N PHE A 374 17.14 5.05 19.68
CA PHE A 374 15.76 4.96 19.22
C PHE A 374 15.26 6.27 18.61
N LYS A 375 15.65 7.42 19.16
CA LYS A 375 15.31 8.73 18.60
C LYS A 375 15.90 8.89 17.20
N GLU A 376 17.15 8.50 17.00
CA GLU A 376 17.83 8.55 15.70
C GLU A 376 17.19 7.58 14.70
N LYS A 377 16.95 6.33 15.09
CA LYS A 377 16.26 5.34 14.23
C LYS A 377 14.86 5.81 13.83
N PHE A 378 14.11 6.41 14.75
CA PHE A 378 12.78 6.93 14.45
C PHE A 378 12.87 8.15 13.51
N GLN A 379 13.86 9.02 13.72
CA GLN A 379 14.11 10.14 12.82
C GLN A 379 14.42 9.68 11.40
N GLN A 380 15.29 8.68 11.23
CA GLN A 380 15.60 8.13 9.90
C GLN A 380 14.33 7.67 9.18
N LYS A 381 13.40 7.02 9.87
CA LYS A 381 12.11 6.62 9.29
C LYS A 381 11.21 7.79 8.94
N ILE A 382 11.19 8.85 9.76
CA ILE A 382 10.47 10.10 9.45
C ILE A 382 11.06 10.74 8.19
N ASP A 383 12.38 10.76 8.05
CA ASP A 383 13.08 11.34 6.91
C ASP A 383 12.83 10.52 5.63
N GLU A 384 12.91 9.19 5.71
CA GLU A 384 12.56 8.27 4.62
C GLU A 384 11.11 8.47 4.16
N ALA A 385 10.17 8.55 5.10
CA ALA A 385 8.75 8.80 4.81
C ALA A 385 8.53 10.15 4.12
N ARG A 386 9.22 11.19 4.60
CA ARG A 386 9.17 12.54 3.99
C ARG A 386 9.64 12.50 2.54
N ILE A 387 10.80 11.87 2.29
CA ILE A 387 11.35 11.70 0.93
C ILE A 387 10.36 10.96 0.02
N GLN A 388 9.71 9.90 0.52
CA GLN A 388 8.72 9.16 -0.27
C GLN A 388 7.49 9.98 -0.63
N ILE A 389 6.96 10.78 0.32
CA ILE A 389 5.83 11.68 0.08
C ILE A 389 6.19 12.74 -0.95
N GLU A 390 7.33 13.42 -0.77
CA GLU A 390 7.80 14.47 -1.68
C GLU A 390 8.08 13.92 -3.08
N SER A 391 8.68 12.74 -3.19
CA SER A 391 8.92 12.07 -4.47
C SER A 391 7.61 11.69 -5.18
N ALA A 392 6.65 11.12 -4.46
CA ALA A 392 5.34 10.77 -5.01
C ALA A 392 4.59 12.02 -5.50
N PHE A 393 4.63 13.12 -4.74
CA PHE A 393 4.05 14.39 -5.14
C PHE A 393 4.72 14.95 -6.40
N ALA A 394 6.06 14.96 -6.47
CA ALA A 394 6.80 15.48 -7.63
C ALA A 394 6.46 14.74 -8.93
N ILE A 395 6.26 13.42 -8.87
CA ILE A 395 5.83 12.61 -10.02
C ILE A 395 4.44 13.06 -10.49
N ARG A 396 3.50 13.25 -9.56
CA ARG A 396 2.12 13.65 -9.86
C ARG A 396 2.05 15.08 -10.41
N GLU A 397 2.86 15.98 -9.88
CA GLU A 397 2.98 17.34 -10.38
C GLU A 397 3.45 17.38 -11.83
N LYS A 398 4.50 16.61 -12.15
CA LYS A 398 5.01 16.49 -13.52
C LYS A 398 3.93 15.97 -14.49
N GLN A 399 3.16 14.96 -14.08
CA GLN A 399 2.08 14.41 -14.89
C GLN A 399 0.94 15.43 -15.13
N ALA A 400 0.60 16.24 -14.13
CA ALA A 400 -0.41 17.29 -14.27
C ALA A 400 0.04 18.34 -15.30
N PHE A 401 1.31 18.77 -15.25
CA PHE A 401 1.87 19.68 -16.23
C PHE A 401 1.89 19.09 -17.65
N GLU A 402 2.33 17.84 -17.81
CA GLU A 402 2.34 17.14 -19.09
C GLU A 402 0.94 17.00 -19.69
N PHE A 403 -0.07 16.71 -18.85
CA PHE A 403 -1.46 16.60 -19.26
C PHE A 403 -2.03 17.92 -19.78
N LEU A 404 -1.81 19.03 -19.05
CA LEU A 404 -2.27 20.36 -19.50
C LEU A 404 -1.54 20.81 -20.76
N THR A 405 -0.24 20.53 -20.86
CA THR A 405 0.54 20.78 -22.08
C THR A 405 -0.01 20.01 -23.27
N LYS A 406 -0.37 18.73 -23.09
CA LYS A 406 -0.98 17.91 -24.15
C LYS A 406 -2.31 18.48 -24.60
N LYS A 407 -3.16 18.95 -23.68
CA LYS A 407 -4.42 19.63 -24.03
C LYS A 407 -4.18 20.92 -24.81
N CYS A 408 -3.24 21.76 -24.38
CA CYS A 408 -2.87 22.99 -25.09
C CYS A 408 -2.38 22.70 -26.52
N ASN A 409 -1.56 21.65 -26.68
CA ASN A 409 -1.08 21.23 -27.99
C ASN A 409 -2.20 20.69 -28.90
N ALA A 410 -3.26 20.11 -28.31
CA ALA A 410 -4.41 19.59 -29.05
C ALA A 410 -5.33 20.70 -29.61
N ILE A 411 -5.25 21.93 -29.09
CA ILE A 411 -5.95 23.09 -29.66
C ILE A 411 -5.30 23.42 -31.00
N LYS A 412 -6.10 23.39 -32.07
CA LYS A 412 -5.63 23.58 -33.45
C LYS A 412 -6.22 24.87 -34.05
N PRO A 413 -5.53 26.02 -33.94
CA PRO A 413 -5.94 27.28 -34.57
C PRO A 413 -6.26 27.15 -36.06
N GLU A 414 -5.60 26.21 -36.74
CA GLU A 414 -5.76 25.90 -38.17
C GLU A 414 -7.18 25.45 -38.54
N GLN A 415 -8.02 25.08 -37.56
CA GLN A 415 -9.45 24.80 -37.81
C GLN A 415 -10.22 26.02 -38.32
N ILE A 416 -9.82 27.24 -37.93
CA ILE A 416 -10.44 28.49 -38.40
C ILE A 416 -10.26 28.63 -39.91
N ALA A 417 -9.09 28.25 -40.44
CA ALA A 417 -8.80 28.31 -41.87
C ALA A 417 -9.76 27.45 -42.71
N LYS A 418 -10.22 26.31 -42.16
CA LYS A 418 -11.13 25.39 -42.85
C LYS A 418 -12.61 25.78 -42.81
N SER A 419 -12.96 26.78 -42.01
CA SER A 419 -14.33 27.25 -41.91
C SER A 419 -14.72 27.90 -43.24
N LYS A 420 -15.86 27.46 -43.79
CA LYS A 420 -16.31 27.82 -45.14
C LYS A 420 -17.11 29.10 -45.16
N THR A 421 -17.76 29.44 -44.04
CA THR A 421 -18.59 30.63 -43.90
C THR A 421 -18.04 31.55 -42.80
N MET A 422 -18.38 32.84 -42.84
CA MET A 422 -17.95 33.76 -41.78
C MET A 422 -18.63 33.46 -40.45
N THR A 423 -19.81 32.84 -40.46
CA THR A 423 -20.49 32.37 -39.25
C THR A 423 -19.68 31.26 -38.59
N GLU A 424 -19.29 30.23 -39.36
CA GLU A 424 -18.42 29.14 -38.89
C GLU A 424 -17.08 29.65 -38.36
N VAL A 425 -16.45 30.62 -39.05
CA VAL A 425 -15.19 31.25 -38.62
C VAL A 425 -15.32 31.89 -37.23
N LYS A 426 -16.40 32.64 -36.99
CA LYS A 426 -16.66 33.33 -35.71
C LYS A 426 -16.96 32.34 -34.58
N GLU A 427 -17.75 31.30 -34.86
CA GLU A 427 -18.03 30.23 -33.90
C GLU A 427 -16.77 29.45 -33.53
N CYS A 428 -15.99 29.03 -34.52
CA CYS A 428 -14.73 28.31 -34.30
C CYS A 428 -13.73 29.13 -33.47
N LYS A 429 -13.57 30.44 -33.75
CA LYS A 429 -12.75 31.33 -32.92
C LYS A 429 -13.23 31.35 -31.47
N LYS A 430 -14.54 31.50 -31.26
CA LYS A 430 -15.12 31.55 -29.91
C LYS A 430 -14.85 30.25 -29.15
N ASP A 431 -15.05 29.11 -29.78
CA ASP A 431 -14.84 27.80 -29.16
C ASP A 431 -13.37 27.59 -28.78
N LEU A 432 -12.42 27.89 -29.68
CA LEU A 432 -10.99 27.77 -29.41
C LEU A 432 -10.53 28.72 -28.29
N LEU A 433 -11.04 29.96 -28.25
CA LEU A 433 -10.73 30.90 -27.17
C LEU A 433 -11.30 30.43 -25.82
N GLU A 434 -12.48 29.81 -25.81
CA GLU A 434 -13.07 29.23 -24.60
C GLU A 434 -12.28 28.01 -24.10
N GLU A 435 -11.75 27.16 -24.99
CA GLU A 435 -10.82 26.09 -24.62
C GLU A 435 -9.53 26.63 -24.00
N LEU A 436 -8.94 27.68 -24.58
CA LEU A 436 -7.77 28.35 -24.00
C LEU A 436 -8.08 28.96 -22.63
N ARG A 437 -9.27 29.55 -22.45
CA ARG A 437 -9.71 30.10 -21.15
C ARG A 437 -9.84 29.00 -20.10
N LYS A 438 -10.41 27.84 -20.47
CA LYS A 438 -10.49 26.68 -19.57
C LYS A 438 -9.10 26.19 -19.15
N LEU A 439 -8.14 26.17 -20.07
CA LEU A 439 -6.74 25.83 -19.76
C LEU A 439 -6.08 26.86 -18.86
N GLU A 440 -6.32 28.15 -19.08
CA GLU A 440 -5.79 29.23 -18.25
C GLU A 440 -6.31 29.16 -16.80
N ASN A 441 -7.57 28.76 -16.62
CA ASN A 441 -8.13 28.48 -15.29
C ASN A 441 -7.49 27.22 -14.66
N GLN A 442 -7.30 26.15 -15.44
CA GLN A 442 -6.68 24.91 -14.96
C GLN A 442 -5.19 25.07 -14.64
N LYS A 443 -4.48 26.00 -15.29
CA LYS A 443 -3.07 26.32 -15.00
C LYS A 443 -2.84 26.62 -13.52
N ASN A 444 -3.81 27.27 -12.85
CA ASN A 444 -3.68 27.65 -11.44
C ASN A 444 -3.65 26.43 -10.48
N THR A 445 -3.94 25.22 -10.97
CA THR A 445 -3.76 24.01 -10.16
C THR A 445 -2.30 23.58 -10.05
N LEU A 446 -1.42 24.03 -10.95
CA LEU A 446 0.01 23.73 -10.87
C LEU A 446 0.64 24.44 -9.67
N VAL A 447 1.60 23.79 -9.00
CA VAL A 447 2.27 24.41 -7.83
C VAL A 447 3.51 25.19 -8.26
N LYS A 448 4.37 24.59 -9.09
CA LYS A 448 5.54 25.26 -9.67
C LYS A 448 5.18 26.48 -10.52
N GLU A 449 5.78 27.61 -10.16
CA GLU A 449 5.59 28.86 -10.90
C GLU A 449 6.21 28.81 -12.30
N GLU A 450 7.36 28.13 -12.45
CA GLU A 450 8.03 27.91 -13.74
C GLU A 450 7.09 27.19 -14.73
N ASP A 451 6.41 26.14 -14.30
CA ASP A 451 5.47 25.37 -15.13
C ASP A 451 4.26 26.23 -15.54
N LYS A 452 3.76 27.10 -14.64
CA LYS A 452 2.69 28.05 -14.96
C LYS A 452 3.13 29.03 -16.04
N ILE A 453 4.35 29.56 -15.95
CA ILE A 453 4.91 30.51 -16.92
C ILE A 453 5.02 29.83 -18.29
N VAL A 454 5.60 28.63 -18.34
CA VAL A 454 5.76 27.87 -19.60
C VAL A 454 4.40 27.56 -20.24
N LEU A 455 3.41 27.11 -19.46
CA LEU A 455 2.07 26.84 -19.99
C LEU A 455 1.38 28.12 -20.46
N GLN A 456 1.54 29.24 -19.75
CA GLN A 456 0.98 30.53 -20.16
C GLN A 456 1.57 31.02 -21.49
N GLN A 457 2.87 30.86 -21.69
CA GLN A 457 3.53 31.21 -22.96
C GLN A 457 2.89 30.44 -24.12
N LYS A 458 2.69 29.12 -23.98
CA LYS A 458 2.03 28.30 -25.00
C LYS A 458 0.59 28.72 -25.27
N ILE A 459 -0.17 29.06 -24.22
CA ILE A 459 -1.55 29.58 -24.36
C ILE A 459 -1.54 30.89 -25.16
N ASN A 460 -0.63 31.80 -24.85
CA ASN A 460 -0.49 33.08 -25.55
C ASN A 460 -0.10 32.90 -27.02
N GLU A 461 0.83 31.99 -27.33
CA GLU A 461 1.20 31.63 -28.70
C GLU A 461 -0.01 31.12 -29.50
N LYS A 462 -0.82 30.24 -28.91
CA LYS A 462 -2.05 29.73 -29.55
C LYS A 462 -3.08 30.85 -29.76
N ARG A 463 -3.24 31.74 -28.78
CA ARG A 463 -4.14 32.89 -28.86
C ARG A 463 -3.75 33.85 -29.99
N LEU A 464 -2.44 34.12 -30.14
CA LEU A 464 -1.92 34.95 -31.25
C LEU A 464 -2.23 34.31 -32.60
N LYS A 465 -1.93 33.01 -32.78
CA LYS A 465 -2.23 32.29 -34.03
C LYS A 465 -3.72 32.28 -34.38
N ILE A 466 -4.60 32.14 -33.38
CA ILE A 466 -6.05 32.23 -33.58
C ILE A 466 -6.42 33.61 -34.16
N GLU A 467 -5.87 34.68 -33.59
CA GLU A 467 -6.18 36.03 -34.02
C GLU A 467 -5.63 36.35 -35.42
N GLU A 468 -4.42 35.88 -35.72
CA GLU A 468 -3.80 36.02 -37.06
C GLU A 468 -4.68 35.36 -38.15
N ILE A 469 -5.04 34.08 -37.98
CA ILE A 469 -5.85 33.34 -38.97
C ILE A 469 -7.25 33.96 -39.09
N PHE A 470 -7.85 34.35 -37.96
CA PHE A 470 -9.16 35.00 -37.97
C PHE A 470 -9.12 36.34 -38.71
N THR A 471 -8.08 37.15 -38.51
CA THR A 471 -7.94 38.46 -39.15
C THR A 471 -7.89 38.32 -40.67
N GLU A 472 -7.19 37.32 -41.20
CA GLU A 472 -7.16 37.06 -42.64
C GLU A 472 -8.52 36.61 -43.18
N LYS A 473 -9.21 35.69 -42.49
CA LYS A 473 -10.59 35.30 -42.84
C LYS A 473 -11.56 36.47 -42.75
N GLU A 474 -11.41 37.36 -41.78
CA GLU A 474 -12.24 38.55 -41.62
C GLU A 474 -12.08 39.53 -42.79
N LYS A 475 -10.87 39.66 -43.37
CA LYS A 475 -10.68 40.46 -44.59
C LYS A 475 -11.50 39.91 -45.75
N ILE A 476 -11.51 38.58 -45.95
CA ILE A 476 -12.32 37.89 -46.97
C ILE A 476 -13.80 38.16 -46.73
N GLY A 477 -14.27 38.01 -45.49
CA GLY A 477 -15.64 38.34 -45.09
C GLY A 477 -16.02 39.79 -45.39
N LYS A 478 -15.14 40.76 -45.09
CA LYS A 478 -15.35 42.19 -45.41
C LYS A 478 -15.46 42.43 -46.92
N THR A 479 -14.68 41.72 -47.73
CA THR A 479 -14.81 41.77 -49.20
C THR A 479 -16.20 41.27 -49.64
N ILE A 480 -16.69 40.17 -49.06
CA ILE A 480 -18.04 39.65 -49.33
C ILE A 480 -19.14 40.65 -48.91
N GLU A 481 -18.99 41.34 -47.78
CA GLU A 481 -19.93 42.40 -47.37
C GLU A 481 -19.94 43.59 -48.37
N LYS A 482 -18.77 43.96 -48.91
CA LYS A 482 -18.69 44.97 -49.97
C LYS A 482 -19.36 44.49 -51.26
N VAL A 483 -19.23 43.21 -51.61
CA VAL A 483 -19.97 42.59 -52.72
C VAL A 483 -21.49 42.68 -52.49
N LYS A 484 -21.96 42.36 -51.28
CA LYS A 484 -23.37 42.51 -50.91
C LYS A 484 -23.85 43.94 -51.11
N THR A 485 -23.12 44.90 -50.53
CA THR A 485 -23.45 46.33 -50.59
C THR A 485 -23.48 46.84 -52.04
N ALA A 486 -22.53 46.40 -52.88
CA ALA A 486 -22.51 46.74 -54.30
C ALA A 486 -23.72 46.16 -55.05
N ALA A 487 -24.10 44.92 -54.76
CA ALA A 487 -25.27 44.25 -55.34
C ALA A 487 -26.57 44.99 -54.94
N GLU A 488 -26.71 45.36 -53.67
CA GLU A 488 -27.86 46.13 -53.15
C GLU A 488 -27.98 47.49 -53.84
N LYS A 489 -26.88 48.25 -53.91
CA LYS A 489 -26.85 49.56 -54.58
C LYS A 489 -27.19 49.47 -56.07
N TYR A 490 -26.67 48.44 -56.74
CA TYR A 490 -26.97 48.18 -58.14
C TYR A 490 -28.45 47.79 -58.36
N LEU A 491 -29.03 46.93 -57.51
CA LEU A 491 -30.45 46.57 -57.56
C LEU A 491 -31.34 47.78 -57.31
N GLN A 492 -31.02 48.59 -56.31
CA GLN A 492 -31.76 49.81 -55.99
C GLN A 492 -31.78 50.76 -57.19
N TRP A 493 -30.63 51.01 -57.82
CA TRP A 493 -30.57 51.86 -59.00
C TRP A 493 -31.31 51.26 -60.20
N SER A 494 -31.06 49.99 -60.53
CA SER A 494 -31.61 49.34 -61.73
C SER A 494 -33.12 49.12 -61.65
N SER A 495 -33.68 48.91 -60.45
CA SER A 495 -35.13 48.80 -60.26
C SER A 495 -35.91 50.06 -60.63
N VAL A 496 -35.27 51.24 -60.54
CA VAL A 496 -35.88 52.55 -60.83
C VAL A 496 -35.54 53.03 -62.25
N ASN A 497 -34.33 52.75 -62.74
CA ASN A 497 -33.78 53.41 -63.94
C ASN A 497 -33.63 52.48 -65.15
N ALA A 498 -33.66 51.16 -64.98
CA ALA A 498 -33.55 50.20 -66.08
C ALA A 498 -34.93 49.70 -66.57
N SER A 499 -36.01 50.47 -66.35
CA SER A 499 -37.36 50.14 -66.80
C SER A 499 -37.61 50.66 -68.23
N GLY A 500 -37.26 49.85 -69.23
CA GLY A 500 -37.66 50.06 -70.63
C GLY A 500 -38.86 49.18 -71.00
N TRP A 501 -39.83 49.75 -71.73
CA TRP A 501 -40.97 49.01 -72.30
C TRP A 501 -40.58 48.35 -73.63
N ARG A 502 -40.81 47.02 -73.80
CA ARG A 502 -41.66 46.40 -74.87
C ARG A 502 -41.37 44.92 -75.14
N LEU A 503 -42.45 44.21 -75.52
CA LEU A 503 -42.58 42.99 -76.34
C LEU A 503 -41.28 42.23 -76.66
N THR A 504 -41.21 40.98 -76.17
CA THR A 504 -40.11 39.97 -76.22
C THR A 504 -39.20 39.96 -74.97
N ASN A 505 -38.86 38.75 -74.52
CA ASN A 505 -38.47 38.38 -73.13
C ASN A 505 -37.10 38.90 -72.63
N LEU A 506 -36.60 40.04 -73.10
CA LEU A 506 -35.29 40.57 -72.72
C LEU A 506 -35.35 42.08 -72.46
N SER A 507 -35.75 42.49 -71.25
CA SER A 507 -35.57 43.89 -70.82
C SER A 507 -34.09 44.17 -70.55
N TYR A 508 -33.57 45.32 -70.99
CA TYR A 508 -32.23 45.79 -70.62
C TYR A 508 -32.02 45.73 -69.10
N GLY A 509 -30.95 45.07 -68.65
CA GLY A 509 -30.61 44.95 -67.22
C GLY A 509 -31.38 43.89 -66.42
N SER A 510 -32.19 43.03 -67.04
CA SER A 510 -32.82 41.87 -66.37
C SER A 510 -31.78 40.90 -65.81
N TYR A 511 -30.87 40.43 -66.66
CA TYR A 511 -29.79 39.52 -66.27
C TYR A 511 -28.93 40.05 -65.12
N GLY A 512 -28.53 41.33 -65.16
CA GLY A 512 -27.74 41.94 -64.09
C GLY A 512 -28.48 41.98 -62.74
N ARG A 513 -29.80 42.22 -62.77
CA ARG A 513 -30.64 42.21 -61.56
C ARG A 513 -30.73 40.79 -60.98
N ASP A 514 -30.96 39.79 -61.82
CA ASP A 514 -31.01 38.39 -61.38
C ASP A 514 -29.68 37.95 -60.75
N GLN A 515 -28.55 38.37 -61.31
CA GLN A 515 -27.22 38.06 -60.76
C GLN A 515 -26.93 38.78 -59.42
N ALA A 516 -27.31 40.06 -59.29
CA ALA A 516 -27.14 40.79 -58.05
C ALA A 516 -28.04 40.24 -56.92
N ASP A 517 -29.30 39.90 -57.24
CA ASP A 517 -30.22 39.25 -56.32
C ASP A 517 -29.72 37.85 -55.90
N LYS A 518 -29.15 37.08 -56.84
CA LYS A 518 -28.48 35.81 -56.55
C LYS A 518 -27.34 35.97 -55.53
N LEU A 519 -26.47 36.97 -55.71
CA LEU A 519 -25.37 37.23 -54.76
C LEU A 519 -25.88 37.56 -53.36
N ILE A 520 -26.87 38.45 -53.24
CA ILE A 520 -27.47 38.79 -51.95
C ILE A 520 -28.05 37.55 -51.29
N LYS A 521 -28.83 36.73 -52.02
CA LYS A 521 -29.39 35.49 -51.50
C LYS A 521 -28.33 34.49 -51.05
N MET A 522 -27.24 34.34 -51.80
CA MET A 522 -26.14 33.45 -51.41
C MET A 522 -25.50 33.91 -50.09
N ILE A 523 -25.31 35.22 -49.90
CA ILE A 523 -24.71 35.78 -48.69
C ILE A 523 -25.68 35.65 -47.50
N GLU A 524 -26.97 35.97 -47.69
CA GLU A 524 -27.99 35.86 -46.64
C GLU A 524 -28.28 34.40 -46.24
N GLN A 525 -28.06 33.44 -47.14
CA GLN A 525 -28.15 32.01 -46.86
C GLN A 525 -26.85 31.42 -46.29
N ASP A 526 -25.86 32.26 -45.94
CA ASP A 526 -24.55 31.86 -45.41
C ASP A 526 -23.87 30.78 -46.29
N LYS A 527 -23.90 30.95 -47.61
CA LYS A 527 -23.20 30.04 -48.53
C LYS A 527 -21.68 30.12 -48.32
N PRO A 528 -20.92 29.06 -48.68
CA PRO A 528 -19.46 29.09 -48.61
C PRO A 528 -18.86 30.33 -49.27
N MET A 529 -17.91 30.98 -48.60
CA MET A 529 -17.27 32.21 -49.07
C MET A 529 -16.65 32.04 -50.45
N VAL A 530 -16.01 30.88 -50.71
CA VAL A 530 -15.47 30.54 -52.03
C VAL A 530 -16.53 30.50 -53.14
N GLU A 531 -17.74 30.01 -52.85
CA GLU A 531 -18.84 29.97 -53.84
C GLU A 531 -19.35 31.37 -54.15
N ILE A 532 -19.44 32.24 -53.13
CA ILE A 532 -19.83 33.64 -53.30
C ILE A 532 -18.77 34.39 -54.11
N LEU A 533 -17.48 34.17 -53.84
CA LEU A 533 -16.37 34.78 -54.58
C LEU A 533 -16.34 34.32 -56.04
N LYS A 534 -16.53 33.02 -56.30
CA LYS A 534 -16.65 32.47 -57.66
C LYS A 534 -17.82 33.07 -58.43
N ALA A 535 -19.00 33.15 -57.81
CA ALA A 535 -20.15 33.79 -58.42
C ALA A 535 -19.88 35.27 -58.70
N THR A 536 -19.23 35.97 -57.77
CA THR A 536 -18.83 37.39 -57.95
C THR A 536 -17.88 37.56 -59.12
N HIS A 537 -16.85 36.71 -59.20
CA HIS A 537 -15.87 36.71 -60.28
C HIS A 537 -16.52 36.48 -61.65
N GLU A 538 -17.42 35.49 -61.76
CA GLU A 538 -18.18 35.20 -62.98
C GLU A 538 -19.07 36.38 -63.40
N ILE A 539 -19.72 37.03 -62.42
CA ILE A 539 -20.57 38.21 -62.66
C ILE A 539 -19.72 39.40 -63.12
N VAL A 540 -18.56 39.64 -62.51
CA VAL A 540 -17.62 40.67 -62.95
C VAL A 540 -17.18 40.39 -64.39
N ASN A 541 -16.78 39.16 -64.72
CA ASN A 541 -16.35 38.77 -66.05
C ASN A 541 -17.44 39.03 -67.12
N THR A 542 -18.67 38.64 -66.84
CA THR A 542 -19.81 38.77 -67.77
C THR A 542 -20.48 40.15 -67.76
N SER A 543 -20.17 41.02 -66.80
CA SER A 543 -20.73 42.37 -66.70
C SER A 543 -20.33 43.28 -67.88
N GLY A 544 -21.27 44.13 -68.31
CA GLY A 544 -20.98 45.21 -69.26
C GLY A 544 -20.20 46.38 -68.64
N ILE A 545 -19.69 47.28 -69.49
CA ILE A 545 -18.87 48.44 -69.08
C ILE A 545 -19.67 49.76 -68.96
N ASN A 546 -21.01 49.69 -69.02
CA ASN A 546 -21.90 50.85 -68.99
C ASN A 546 -21.75 51.69 -67.71
N ALA A 547 -22.19 52.95 -67.75
CA ALA A 547 -22.05 53.92 -66.66
C ALA A 547 -22.54 53.43 -65.29
N ASN A 548 -23.49 52.49 -65.27
CA ASN A 548 -24.11 51.95 -64.07
C ASN A 548 -24.10 50.40 -64.08
N SER A 549 -22.97 49.77 -64.41
CA SER A 549 -22.83 48.31 -64.30
C SER A 549 -22.45 47.87 -62.88
N PHE A 550 -22.82 46.64 -62.49
CA PHE A 550 -22.49 46.05 -61.19
C PHE A 550 -20.99 46.19 -60.84
N THR A 551 -20.09 45.94 -61.80
CA THR A 551 -18.64 46.03 -61.57
C THR A 551 -18.16 47.42 -61.20
N ARG A 552 -18.84 48.50 -61.64
CA ARG A 552 -18.54 49.86 -61.19
C ARG A 552 -19.02 50.10 -59.75
N TYR A 553 -20.18 49.58 -59.38
CA TYR A 553 -20.63 49.60 -57.98
C TYR A 553 -19.66 48.81 -57.10
N LEU A 554 -19.22 47.63 -57.54
CA LEU A 554 -18.25 46.83 -56.81
C LEU A 554 -16.90 47.55 -56.68
N HIS A 555 -16.41 48.18 -57.74
CA HIS A 555 -15.21 49.02 -57.69
C HIS A 555 -15.35 50.14 -56.63
N ASP A 556 -16.47 50.86 -56.64
CA ASP A 556 -16.69 51.99 -55.73
C ASP A 556 -16.76 51.53 -54.26
N GLU A 557 -17.27 50.33 -53.98
CA GLU A 557 -17.27 49.76 -52.62
C GLU A 557 -15.89 49.21 -52.21
N LEU A 558 -15.19 48.50 -53.11
CA LEU A 558 -13.84 47.99 -52.85
C LEU A 558 -12.83 49.12 -52.66
N HIS A 559 -13.04 50.24 -53.34
CA HIS A 559 -12.15 51.40 -53.34
C HIS A 559 -12.86 52.68 -52.92
N ALA A 560 -13.55 52.65 -51.78
CA ALA A 560 -14.29 53.81 -51.25
C ALA A 560 -13.46 55.10 -51.12
N ASP A 561 -12.14 55.01 -50.98
CA ASP A 561 -11.21 56.14 -50.87
C ASP A 561 -10.69 56.66 -52.24
N LYS A 562 -11.11 56.05 -53.35
CA LYS A 562 -10.73 56.43 -54.71
C LYS A 562 -11.87 57.13 -55.43
N GLU A 563 -11.57 57.63 -56.63
CA GLU A 563 -12.52 58.30 -57.49
C GLU A 563 -13.66 57.35 -57.90
N LYS A 564 -14.91 57.73 -57.60
CA LYS A 564 -16.11 56.93 -57.96
C LYS A 564 -16.30 56.81 -59.46
N LEU A 565 -16.72 55.63 -59.93
CA LEU A 565 -16.90 55.29 -61.35
C LEU A 565 -18.36 55.23 -61.79
N VAL A 566 -19.28 54.98 -60.86
CA VAL A 566 -20.72 54.94 -61.14
C VAL A 566 -21.18 56.30 -61.70
N GLY A 567 -21.95 56.29 -62.79
CA GLY A 567 -22.54 57.48 -63.41
C GLY A 567 -21.65 58.25 -64.40
N LYS A 568 -20.42 57.79 -64.68
CA LYS A 568 -19.54 58.43 -65.68
C LYS A 568 -19.78 57.88 -67.10
N ASP A 569 -20.17 58.75 -68.03
CA ASP A 569 -20.59 58.40 -69.41
C ASP A 569 -19.44 57.95 -70.33
N THR A 570 -18.23 58.46 -70.14
CA THR A 570 -17.02 58.05 -70.87
C THR A 570 -15.85 57.81 -69.92
N LEU A 571 -15.24 56.63 -70.04
CA LEU A 571 -14.04 56.25 -69.31
C LEU A 571 -12.83 56.57 -70.20
N ASN A 572 -11.97 57.53 -69.79
CA ASN A 572 -10.66 57.73 -70.44
C ASN A 572 -9.83 56.42 -70.35
N GLU A 573 -8.82 56.21 -71.20
CA GLU A 573 -7.96 54.99 -71.21
C GLU A 573 -7.41 54.58 -69.82
N LYS A 574 -7.27 55.54 -68.89
CA LYS A 574 -6.93 55.30 -67.47
C LYS A 574 -7.92 54.39 -66.73
N PHE A 575 -9.15 54.27 -67.20
CA PHE A 575 -10.22 53.50 -66.58
C PHE A 575 -10.51 52.18 -67.30
N THR A 576 -10.15 51.97 -68.57
CA THR A 576 -10.42 50.69 -69.27
C THR A 576 -9.79 49.46 -68.55
N ASN A 577 -8.75 49.68 -67.73
CA ASN A 577 -8.09 48.70 -66.87
C ASN A 577 -8.85 48.36 -65.55
N TYR A 578 -9.88 49.14 -65.13
CA TYR A 578 -10.51 48.90 -63.81
C TYR A 578 -11.20 47.54 -63.70
N LYS A 579 -11.81 47.05 -64.80
CA LYS A 579 -12.52 45.76 -64.79
C LYS A 579 -11.54 44.59 -64.62
N GLU A 580 -10.43 44.63 -65.35
CA GLU A 580 -9.34 43.65 -65.22
C GLU A 580 -8.77 43.68 -63.80
N LYS A 581 -8.55 44.87 -63.24
CA LYS A 581 -8.08 45.03 -61.86
C LYS A 581 -9.04 44.46 -60.82
N ILE A 582 -10.34 44.72 -60.92
CA ILE A 582 -11.34 44.14 -60.01
C ILE A 582 -11.38 42.62 -60.17
N GLN A 583 -11.23 42.13 -61.39
CA GLN A 583 -11.17 40.70 -61.66
C GLN A 583 -9.93 40.06 -61.01
N GLU A 584 -8.76 40.69 -61.11
CA GLU A 584 -7.54 40.26 -60.42
C GLU A 584 -7.70 40.27 -58.89
N GLU A 585 -8.23 41.35 -58.32
CA GLU A 585 -8.44 41.49 -56.86
C GLU A 585 -9.41 40.43 -56.33
N ILE A 586 -10.53 40.18 -57.02
CA ILE A 586 -11.49 39.13 -56.61
C ILE A 586 -10.88 37.73 -56.77
N ASN A 587 -10.12 37.48 -57.84
CA ASN A 587 -9.45 36.20 -58.07
C ASN A 587 -8.36 35.92 -57.05
N GLU A 588 -7.64 36.94 -56.57
CA GLU A 588 -6.64 36.80 -55.49
C GLU A 588 -7.31 36.40 -54.16
N VAL A 589 -8.42 37.05 -53.81
CA VAL A 589 -9.21 36.72 -52.61
C VAL A 589 -9.84 35.33 -52.73
N GLU A 590 -10.34 34.96 -53.91
CA GLU A 590 -10.86 33.63 -54.21
C GLU A 590 -9.80 32.55 -54.00
N LYS A 591 -8.61 32.70 -54.61
CA LYS A 591 -7.50 31.75 -54.46
C LYS A 591 -7.04 31.62 -53.02
N THR A 592 -6.94 32.74 -52.31
CA THR A 592 -6.57 32.75 -50.88
C THR A 592 -7.57 31.92 -50.06
N GLU A 593 -8.87 32.09 -50.32
CA GLU A 593 -9.91 31.30 -49.66
C GLU A 593 -9.87 29.81 -50.06
N GLU A 594 -9.55 29.49 -51.31
CA GLU A 594 -9.36 28.11 -51.78
C GLU A 594 -8.16 27.43 -51.10
N GLU A 595 -7.04 28.13 -50.97
CA GLU A 595 -5.84 27.65 -50.28
C GLU A 595 -6.14 27.33 -48.81
N TYR A 596 -6.88 28.21 -48.12
CA TYR A 596 -7.34 27.95 -46.76
C TYR A 596 -8.24 26.72 -46.66
N ASN A 597 -9.16 26.53 -47.61
CA ASN A 597 -10.04 25.37 -47.67
C ASN A 597 -9.28 24.05 -47.97
N GLN A 598 -8.10 24.12 -48.58
CA GLN A 598 -7.25 22.97 -48.89
C GLN A 598 -6.20 22.64 -47.82
N MET A 599 -5.98 23.50 -46.82
CA MET A 599 -4.98 23.27 -45.78
C MET A 599 -5.21 21.93 -45.07
N ARG A 600 -4.19 21.07 -45.00
CA ARG A 600 -4.24 19.85 -44.18
C ARG A 600 -4.01 20.21 -42.71
N ILE A 601 -4.84 19.64 -41.83
CA ILE A 601 -4.57 19.68 -40.40
C ILE A 601 -3.60 18.53 -40.14
N ASN A 602 -2.34 18.85 -39.82
CA ASN A 602 -1.43 17.88 -39.21
C ASN A 602 -1.74 17.78 -37.71
#